data_AF-A0AA95HH30-F1
#
_entry.id   AF-A0AA95HH30-F1
#
_cell.length_a   1.000
_cell.length_b   1.000
_cell.length_c   1.000
_cell.angle_alpha   90.00
_cell.angle_beta   90.00
_cell.angle_gamma   90.00
#
_symmetry.space_group_name_H-M   'P 1'
#
loop_
_entity.id
_entity.type
_entity.pdbx_description
1 polymer ?
#
loop_
_entity_poly.entity_id
_entity_poly.type
_entity_poly.pdbx_seq_one_letter_code
_entity_poly.pdbx_strand_id
1 'polypeptide(L)' 'MMNLLAAIGFVLVLFGITTLIIGGIRYFFPFVEDYIPEEFKKPLTIQFSAYYLLAGLLLLLIQPT' A
#
# COMPACT_ATOMS: atom_id res chain seq x y z
N MET A 1 18.37 -13.75 6.03
CA MET A 1 18.20 -12.55 5.17
C MET A 1 17.05 -12.73 4.19
N MET A 2 16.96 -13.86 3.48
CA MET A 2 15.86 -14.17 2.53
C MET A 2 14.46 -14.10 3.17
N ASN A 3 14.26 -14.73 4.33
CA ASN A 3 13.00 -14.64 5.08
C ASN A 3 12.63 -13.21 5.50
N LEU A 4 13.62 -12.33 5.70
CA LEU A 4 13.35 -10.94 6.05
C LEU A 4 12.85 -10.17 4.82
N LEU A 5 13.47 -10.35 3.65
CA LEU A 5 13.00 -9.72 2.41
C LEU A 5 11.61 -10.21 2.03
N ALA A 6 11.33 -11.51 2.15
CA ALA A 6 10.01 -12.06 1.91
C ALA A 6 8.97 -11.49 2.90
N ALA A 7 9.31 -11.35 4.18
CA ALA A 7 8.44 -10.73 5.18
C ALA A 7 8.16 -9.25 4.87
N ILE A 8 9.19 -8.48 4.49
CA ILE A 8 9.04 -7.08 4.08
C ILE A 8 8.15 -6.99 2.83
N GLY A 9 8.38 -7.84 1.83
CA GLY A 9 7.57 -7.90 0.62
C GLY A 9 6.09 -8.16 0.93
N PHE A 10 5.82 -9.12 1.82
CA PHE A 10 4.47 -9.42 2.28
C PHE A 10 3.80 -8.24 3.01
N VAL A 11 4.52 -7.57 3.91
CA VAL A 11 4.02 -6.37 4.62
C VAL A 11 3.70 -5.24 3.64
N LEU A 12 4.55 -5.03 2.62
CA LEU A 12 4.31 -4.02 1.59
C LEU A 12 3.07 -4.34 0.75
N VAL A 13 2.85 -5.61 0.42
CA VAL A 13 1.61 -6.02 -0.28
C VAL A 13 0.38 -5.73 0.58
N LEU A 14 0.43 -6.06 1.88
CA LEU A 14 -0.68 -5.74 2.81
C LEU A 14 -0.94 -4.23 2.87
N PHE A 15 0.10 -3.41 3.01
CA PHE A 15 -0.04 -1.96 2.99
C PHE A 15 -0.60 -1.44 1.67
N GLY A 16 -0.19 -2.02 0.54
CA GLY A 16 -0.74 -1.70 -0.77
C GLY A 16 -2.24 -2.00 -0.86
N ILE A 17 -2.67 -3.17 -0.39
CA ILE A 17 -4.10 -3.52 -0.36
C ILE A 17 -4.88 -2.56 0.55
N THR A 18 -4.37 -2.28 1.75
CA THR A 18 -5.02 -1.37 2.69
C THR A 18 -5.14 0.05 2.13
N THR A 19 -4.06 0.59 1.56
CA THR A 19 -4.10 1.93 0.94
C THR A 19 -4.99 1.97 -0.30
N LEU A 20 -5.10 0.87 -1.06
CA LEU A 20 -6.02 0.78 -2.19
C LEU A 20 -7.48 0.85 -1.73
N ILE A 21 -7.83 0.10 -0.67
CA ILE A 21 -9.17 0.13 -0.09
C ILE A 21 -9.50 1.54 0.40
N ILE A 22 -8.60 2.16 1.17
CA ILE A 22 -8.81 3.51 1.70
C ILE A 22 -8.90 4.54 0.56
N GLY A 23 -8.01 4.48 -0.42
CA GLY A 23 -8.04 5.35 -1.60
C GLY A 23 -9.31 5.18 -2.42
N GLY A 24 -9.81 3.94 -2.54
CA GLY A 24 -11.10 3.64 -3.15
C GLY A 24 -12.27 4.25 -2.37
N ILE A 25 -12.29 4.11 -1.05
CA ILE A 25 -13.30 4.75 -0.19
C ILE A 25 -13.27 6.26 -0.38
N ARG A 26 -12.09 6.90 -0.37
CA ARG A 26 -11.96 8.35 -0.57
C ARG A 26 -12.45 8.80 -1.95
N TYR A 27 -12.24 7.98 -2.98
CA TYR A 27 -12.72 8.27 -4.34
C TYR A 27 -14.25 8.22 -4.45
N PHE A 28 -14.89 7.21 -3.87
CA PHE A 28 -16.35 7.03 -3.95
C PHE A 28 -17.13 7.83 -2.89
N PHE A 29 -16.51 8.15 -1.76
CA PHE A 29 -17.11 8.85 -0.63
C PHE A 29 -16.27 10.09 -0.23
N PRO A 30 -16.34 11.19 -1.00
CA PRO A 30 -15.48 12.36 -0.78
C PRO A 30 -15.60 13.01 0.61
N PHE A 31 -16.74 12.85 1.29
CA PHE A 31 -16.94 13.36 2.65
C PHE A 31 -16.01 12.72 3.69
N VAL A 32 -15.40 11.57 3.38
CA VAL A 32 -14.43 10.90 4.27
C VAL A 32 -13.13 11.70 4.36
N GLU A 33 -12.84 12.55 3.36
CA GLU A 33 -11.61 13.34 3.29
C GLU A 33 -11.45 14.30 4.48
N ASP A 34 -12.55 14.80 5.05
CA ASP A 34 -12.54 15.72 6.19
C ASP A 34 -12.13 15.04 7.52
N TYR A 35 -12.18 13.71 7.58
CA TYR A 35 -11.80 12.92 8.75
C TYR A 35 -10.34 12.45 8.72
N ILE A 36 -9.65 12.66 7.60
CA ILE A 36 -8.27 12.19 7.40
C ILE A 36 -7.30 13.34 7.68
N PRO A 37 -6.33 13.18 8.60
CA PRO A 37 -5.31 14.20 8.83
C PRO A 37 -4.48 14.46 7.56
N GLU A 38 -4.09 15.71 7.33
CA GLU A 38 -3.38 16.15 6.11
C GLU A 38 -2.13 15.29 5.79
N GLU A 39 -1.38 14.91 6.82
CA GLU A 39 -0.18 14.07 6.72
C GLU A 39 -0.45 12.71 6.06
N PHE A 40 -1.66 12.18 6.23
CA PHE A 40 -2.06 10.87 5.69
C PHE A 40 -2.74 10.96 4.33
N LYS A 41 -3.20 12.14 3.89
CA LYS A 41 -3.93 12.29 2.62
C LYS A 41 -3.10 11.85 1.42
N LYS A 42 -1.79 12.13 1.40
CA LYS A 42 -0.89 11.72 0.31
C LYS A 42 -0.58 10.22 0.31
N PRO A 43 -0.09 9.62 1.41
CA PRO A 43 0.24 8.19 1.43
C PRO A 43 -0.98 7.27 1.29
N LEU A 44 -2.19 7.73 1.61
CA LEU A 44 -3.43 6.96 1.47
C LEU A 44 -4.10 7.11 0.08
N THR A 45 -3.37 7.58 -0.93
CA THR A 45 -3.89 7.70 -2.30
C THR A 45 -3.80 6.38 -3.06
N ILE A 46 -4.65 6.22 -4.07
CA ILE A 46 -4.60 5.07 -5.00
C ILE A 46 -3.20 4.98 -5.65
N GLN A 47 -2.57 6.11 -6.00
CA GLN A 47 -1.22 6.11 -6.56
C GLN A 47 -0.19 5.49 -5.60
N PHE A 48 -0.25 5.78 -4.30
CA PHE A 48 0.66 5.20 -3.32
C PHE A 48 0.41 3.70 -3.10
N SER A 49 -0.84 3.25 -3.20
CA SER A 49 -1.13 1.80 -3.17
C SER A 49 -0.41 1.03 -4.28
N ALA A 50 -0.35 1.60 -5.48
CA ALA A 50 0.39 1.00 -6.59
C ALA A 50 1.89 0.90 -6.30
N TYR A 51 2.49 1.88 -5.63
CA TYR A 51 3.90 1.83 -5.23
C TYR A 51 4.17 0.74 -4.19
N TYR A 52 3.32 0.62 -3.17
CA TYR A 52 3.44 -0.44 -2.16
C TYR A 52 3.27 -1.84 -2.76
N LEU A 53 2.26 -2.02 -3.63
CA LEU A 53 2.03 -3.29 -4.32
C LEU A 53 3.20 -3.65 -5.25
N LEU A 54 3.67 -2.71 -6.07
CA LEU A 54 4.80 -2.94 -6.98
C LEU A 54 6.05 -3.35 -6.20
N ALA A 55 6.43 -2.58 -5.18
CA ALA A 55 7.61 -2.88 -4.37
C ALA A 55 7.47 -4.22 -3.65
N GLY A 56 6.31 -4.50 -3.04
CA GLY A 56 6.05 -5.74 -2.33
C GLY A 56 6.10 -6.97 -3.24
N LEU A 57 5.44 -6.92 -4.39
CA LEU A 57 5.43 -8.01 -5.37
C LEU A 57 6.83 -8.25 -5.95
N LEU A 58 7.58 -7.19 -6.27
CA LEU A 58 8.96 -7.34 -6.75
C LEU A 58 9.86 -8.02 -5.72
N LEU A 59 9.75 -7.63 -4.43
CA LEU A 59 10.52 -8.26 -3.37
C LEU A 59 10.18 -9.75 -3.20
N LEU A 60 8.93 -10.14 -3.40
CA LEU A 60 8.52 -11.55 -3.35
C LEU A 60 8.99 -12.34 -4.59
N LEU A 61 8.93 -11.73 -5.78
CA LEU A 61 9.30 -12.38 -7.05
C LEU A 61 10.81 -12.53 -7.26
N ILE A 62 11.63 -11.63 -6.70
CA ILE A 62 13.09 -11.70 -6.83
C ILE A 62 13.73 -12.69 -5.83
N GLN A 63 12.94 -13.29 -4.93
CA GLN A 63 13.48 -14.30 -4.02
C GLN A 63 13.90 -15.55 -4.83
N PRO A 64 15.15 -16.04 -4.68
CA PRO A 64 15.55 -17.28 -5.31
C PRO A 64 14.80 -18.45 -4.65
N THR A 65 14.22 -19.31 -5.49
CA THR A 65 13.52 -20.54 -5.10
C THR A 65 14.47 -21.62 -4.59
#